data_AF-A0A1D2U1D6-F1
#
_entry.id   AF-A0A1D2U1D6-F1
#
_cell.length_a   1.000
_cell.length_b   1.000
_cell.length_c   1.000
_cell.angle_alpha   90.00
_cell.angle_beta   90.00
_cell.angle_gamma   90.00
#
_symmetry.space_group_name_H-M   'P 1'
#
loop_
_entity.id
_entity.type
_entity.pdbx_description
1 polymer ?
#
loop_
_entity_poly.entity_id
_entity_poly.type
_entity_poly.pdbx_seq_one_letter_code
_entity_poly.pdbx_strand_id
1 'polypeptide(L)'
;MTATDQLELPVFKPGADQKDIDRFVEILRVNMGWMTARQIKLRTGWCDRKCRALAAASDGQIISGNNGYKHTLHASADEFHEFYGRMTHQGKEMLARAERARRIHHKKVG
;
A
#
# COMPACT_ATOMS: atom_id res chain seq x y z
N MET A 1 2.28 -46.44 -12.72
CA MET A 1 2.30 -44.99 -13.00
C MET A 1 1.45 -44.32 -11.94
N THR A 2 2.08 -43.86 -10.85
CA THR A 2 1.38 -43.23 -9.73
C THR A 2 1.30 -41.73 -9.96
N ALA A 3 0.08 -41.21 -10.03
CA ALA A 3 -0.24 -39.80 -10.22
C ALA A 3 0.34 -38.98 -9.05
N THR A 4 1.07 -37.92 -9.39
CA THR A 4 1.55 -36.93 -8.42
C THR A 4 0.37 -36.02 -8.08
N ASP A 5 -0.21 -36.23 -6.90
CA ASP A 5 -1.28 -35.39 -6.36
C ASP A 5 -0.65 -34.10 -5.82
N GLN A 6 -0.48 -33.12 -6.70
CA GLN A 6 0.07 -31.82 -6.32
C GLN A 6 -1.04 -30.98 -5.71
N LEU A 7 -0.99 -30.84 -4.38
CA LEU A 7 -1.85 -29.93 -3.63
C LEU A 7 -1.70 -28.51 -4.19
N GLU A 8 -2.72 -28.03 -4.91
CA GLU A 8 -2.82 -26.62 -5.26
C GLU A 8 -2.91 -25.82 -3.96
N LEU A 9 -1.81 -25.18 -3.59
CA LEU A 9 -1.80 -24.19 -2.52
C LEU A 9 -2.78 -23.08 -2.91
N PRO A 10 -3.87 -22.84 -2.15
CA PRO A 10 -4.76 -21.75 -2.45
C PRO A 10 -3.96 -20.46 -2.33
N VAL A 11 -3.77 -19.78 -3.45
CA VAL A 11 -3.16 -18.44 -3.47
C VAL A 11 -4.13 -17.53 -2.72
N PHE A 12 -3.84 -17.29 -1.44
CA PHE A 12 -4.51 -16.27 -0.65
C PHE A 12 -4.32 -14.94 -1.41
N LYS A 13 -5.39 -14.48 -2.06
CA LYS A 13 -5.49 -13.13 -2.59
C LYS A 13 -6.14 -12.28 -1.50
N PRO A 14 -5.38 -11.53 -0.69
CA PRO A 14 -5.98 -10.39 -0.01
C PRO A 14 -6.17 -9.32 -1.09
N GLY A 15 -7.10 -9.55 -2.01
CA GLY A 15 -7.65 -8.44 -2.78
C GLY A 15 -8.26 -7.51 -1.76
N ALA A 16 -7.83 -6.25 -1.76
CA ALA A 16 -8.58 -5.22 -1.09
C ALA A 16 -10.01 -5.29 -1.63
N ASP A 17 -10.99 -5.58 -0.77
CA ASP A 17 -12.40 -5.53 -1.16
C ASP A 17 -12.68 -4.09 -1.62
N GLN A 18 -13.21 -3.92 -2.83
CA GLN A 18 -13.55 -2.60 -3.36
C GLN A 18 -14.43 -1.83 -2.38
N LYS A 19 -15.34 -2.53 -1.67
CA LYS A 19 -16.17 -1.92 -0.63
C LYS A 19 -15.36 -1.34 0.52
N ASP A 20 -14.27 -2.00 0.92
CA ASP A 20 -13.39 -1.49 1.97
C ASP A 20 -12.54 -0.31 1.47
N ILE A 21 -12.14 -0.30 0.18
CA ILE A 21 -11.46 0.85 -0.44
C ILE A 21 -12.40 2.05 -0.44
N ASP A 22 -13.61 1.92 -0.99
CA ASP A 22 -14.60 2.98 -1.09
C ASP A 22 -14.97 3.51 0.30
N ARG A 23 -15.14 2.61 1.27
CA ARG A 23 -15.38 2.99 2.68
C ARG A 23 -14.20 3.76 3.26
N PHE A 24 -12.96 3.39 2.96
CA PHE A 24 -11.79 4.11 3.48
C PHE A 24 -11.67 5.50 2.86
N VAL A 25 -11.88 5.61 1.55
CA VAL A 25 -11.93 6.89 0.83
C VAL A 25 -12.99 7.79 1.45
N GLU A 26 -14.21 7.28 1.66
CA GLU A 26 -15.31 8.06 2.24
C GLU A 26 -15.03 8.51 3.67
N ILE A 27 -14.47 7.65 4.52
CA ILE A 27 -14.07 8.01 5.89
C ILE A 27 -13.10 9.20 5.87
N LEU A 28 -12.10 9.17 5.01
CA LEU A 28 -11.10 10.23 4.92
C LEU A 28 -11.65 11.50 4.26
N ARG A 29 -12.54 11.35 3.28
CA ARG A 29 -13.24 12.47 2.62
C ARG A 29 -14.08 13.25 3.63
N VAL A 30 -14.87 12.56 4.45
CA VAL A 30 -15.69 13.19 5.49
C VAL A 30 -14.84 13.77 6.63
N ASN A 31 -13.72 13.12 6.99
CA ASN A 31 -12.85 13.61 8.06
C ASN A 31 -12.11 14.92 7.71
N MET A 32 -11.84 15.17 6.42
CA MET A 32 -11.13 16.35 5.88
C MET A 32 -9.69 16.58 6.40
N GLY A 33 -9.23 15.83 7.40
CA GLY A 33 -7.89 15.90 7.97
C GLY A 33 -7.16 14.56 7.95
N TRP A 34 -5.99 14.53 8.60
CA TRP A 34 -5.22 13.30 8.80
C TRP A 34 -5.91 12.36 9.78
N MET A 35 -5.84 11.06 9.50
CA MET A 35 -6.23 9.99 10.41
C MET A 35 -5.11 8.96 10.54
N THR A 36 -4.71 8.70 11.77
CA THR A 36 -3.78 7.63 12.11
C THR A 36 -4.41 6.25 11.86
N ALA A 37 -3.58 5.23 11.60
CA ALA A 37 -4.05 3.85 11.51
C ALA A 37 -4.81 3.41 12.77
N ARG A 38 -4.42 3.90 13.95
CA ARG A 38 -5.11 3.67 15.23
C ARG A 38 -6.54 4.23 15.22
N GLN A 39 -6.73 5.47 14.75
CA GLN A 39 -8.06 6.07 14.65
C GLN A 39 -8.94 5.34 13.64
N ILE A 40 -8.38 4.90 12.52
CA ILE A 40 -9.10 4.10 11.52
C ILE A 40 -9.49 2.75 12.12
N LYS A 41 -8.57 2.07 12.81
CA LYS A 41 -8.83 0.80 13.50
C LYS A 41 -9.99 0.89 14.49
N LEU A 42 -10.10 1.98 15.24
CA LEU A 42 -11.22 2.20 16.17
C LEU A 42 -12.58 2.29 15.46
N ARG A 43 -12.61 2.74 14.20
CA ARG A 43 -13.84 2.90 13.41
C ARG A 43 -14.20 1.68 12.56
N THR A 44 -13.20 0.91 12.13
CA THR A 44 -13.39 -0.14 11.12
C THR A 44 -12.91 -1.53 11.56
N GLY A 45 -12.14 -1.61 12.64
CA GLY A 45 -11.44 -2.82 13.06
C GLY A 45 -10.20 -3.16 12.22
N TRP A 46 -9.86 -2.38 11.20
CA TRP A 46 -8.73 -2.68 10.31
C TRP A 46 -7.37 -2.46 10.99
N CYS A 47 -6.46 -3.41 10.82
CA CYS A 47 -5.08 -3.26 11.27
C CYS A 47 -4.26 -2.40 10.31
N ASP A 48 -3.10 -1.90 10.76
CA ASP A 48 -2.18 -1.09 9.98
C ASP A 48 -1.80 -1.71 8.63
N ARG A 49 -1.61 -3.04 8.60
CA ARG A 49 -1.32 -3.77 7.37
C ARG A 49 -2.46 -3.67 6.36
N LYS A 50 -3.72 -3.77 6.81
CA LYS A 50 -4.89 -3.62 5.95
C LYS A 50 -5.04 -2.18 5.46
N CYS A 51 -4.87 -1.18 6.33
CA CYS A 51 -4.90 0.23 5.91
C CYS A 51 -3.87 0.53 4.82
N ARG A 52 -2.64 0.02 4.93
CA ARG A 52 -1.61 0.16 3.90
C ARG A 52 -2.03 -0.47 2.57
N ALA A 53 -2.61 -1.68 2.60
CA ALA A 53 -3.08 -2.37 1.41
C ALA A 53 -4.23 -1.62 0.71
N LEU A 54 -5.21 -1.13 1.49
CA LEU A 54 -6.33 -0.36 0.96
C LEU A 54 -5.88 0.99 0.37
N ALA A 55 -4.97 1.71 1.06
CA ALA A 55 -4.43 2.97 0.54
C ALA A 55 -3.66 2.75 -0.77
N ALA A 56 -2.86 1.69 -0.87
CA ALA A 56 -2.16 1.34 -2.10
C ALA A 56 -3.10 0.97 -3.26
N ALA A 57 -4.27 0.40 -2.96
CA ALA A 57 -5.29 0.02 -3.94
C ALA A 57 -6.28 1.15 -4.28
N SER A 58 -6.14 2.34 -3.69
CA SER A 58 -7.11 3.43 -3.81
C SER A 58 -6.98 4.29 -5.08
N ASP A 59 -6.13 3.90 -6.03
CA ASP A 59 -5.82 4.67 -7.24
C ASP A 59 -5.46 6.14 -6.96
N GLY A 60 -4.71 6.37 -5.88
CA GLY A 60 -4.19 7.69 -5.52
C GLY A 60 -5.20 8.60 -4.81
N GLN A 61 -6.38 8.10 -4.43
CA GLN A 61 -7.37 8.85 -3.65
C GLN A 61 -6.95 9.06 -2.19
N ILE A 62 -6.00 8.26 -1.70
CA ILE A 62 -5.48 8.31 -0.34
C ILE A 62 -3.97 8.56 -0.37
N ILE A 63 -3.52 9.63 0.29
CA ILE A 63 -2.10 9.86 0.56
C ILE A 63 -1.72 9.37 1.97
N SER A 64 -0.45 9.05 2.16
CA SER A 64 0.07 8.61 3.47
C SER A 64 1.33 9.37 3.89
N GLY A 65 1.54 9.45 5.20
CA GLY A 65 2.70 10.12 5.80
C GLY A 65 2.82 9.84 7.29
N ASN A 66 3.69 10.59 7.96
CA ASN A 66 3.95 10.42 9.40
C ASN A 66 2.70 10.66 10.26
N ASN A 67 1.76 11.47 9.76
CA ASN A 67 0.49 11.79 10.43
C ASN A 67 -0.62 10.75 10.15
N GLY A 68 -0.35 9.72 9.35
CA GLY A 68 -1.31 8.68 8.98
C GLY A 68 -1.75 8.77 7.52
N TYR A 69 -3.06 8.81 7.30
CA TYR A 69 -3.69 8.83 5.98
C TYR A 69 -4.60 10.06 5.83
N LYS A 70 -4.69 10.60 4.61
CA LYS A 70 -5.56 11.72 4.28
C LYS A 70 -6.11 11.55 2.87
N HIS A 71 -7.33 12.03 2.64
CA HIS A 71 -7.90 12.04 1.30
C HIS A 71 -7.16 13.06 0.43
N THR A 72 -6.80 12.68 -0.80
CA THR A 72 -5.95 13.50 -1.69
C THR A 72 -6.55 14.88 -1.97
N LEU A 73 -7.88 14.99 -2.15
CA LEU A 73 -8.56 16.27 -2.38
C LEU A 73 -8.51 17.26 -1.20
N HIS A 74 -8.14 16.80 0.00
CA HIS A 74 -8.01 17.66 1.18
C HIS A 74 -6.55 17.95 1.54
N ALA A 75 -5.61 17.35 0.81
CA ALA A 75 -4.19 17.61 1.01
C ALA A 75 -3.83 19.02 0.52
N SER A 76 -2.98 19.73 1.26
CA SER A 76 -2.34 20.94 0.73
C SER A 76 -1.34 20.56 -0.37
N ALA A 77 -0.92 21.56 -1.16
CA ALA A 77 0.11 21.37 -2.18
C ALA A 77 1.42 20.83 -1.56
N ASP A 78 1.82 21.35 -0.40
CA ASP A 78 3.02 20.92 0.31
C ASP A 78 2.90 19.48 0.81
N GLU A 79 1.77 19.12 1.43
CA GLU A 79 1.51 17.75 1.90
C GLU A 79 1.55 16.75 0.74
N PHE A 80 0.97 17.10 -0.40
CA PHE A 80 1.01 16.25 -1.59
C PHE A 80 2.43 16.16 -2.17
N HIS A 81 3.17 17.27 -2.22
CA HIS A 81 4.54 17.31 -2.72
C HIS A 81 5.47 16.44 -1.86
N GLU A 82 5.36 16.52 -0.53
CA GLU A 82 6.09 15.66 0.40
C GLU A 82 5.77 14.18 0.20
N PHE A 83 4.47 13.85 0.09
CA PHE A 83 4.04 12.48 -0.18
C PHE A 83 4.62 11.94 -1.49
N TYR A 84 4.45 12.70 -2.58
CA TYR A 84 4.91 12.32 -3.91
C TYR A 84 6.44 12.20 -3.97
N GLY A 85 7.17 13.15 -3.39
CA GLY A 85 8.63 13.13 -3.30
C GLY A 85 9.15 11.89 -2.56
N ARG A 86 8.53 11.56 -1.41
CA ARG A 86 8.86 10.34 -0.66
C ARG A 86 8.59 9.06 -1.46
N MET A 87 7.41 8.96 -2.08
CA MET A 87 7.02 7.77 -2.87
C MET A 87 7.94 7.55 -4.08
N THR A 88 8.24 8.62 -4.82
CA THR A 88 9.12 8.54 -5.99
C THR A 88 10.56 8.21 -5.60
N HIS A 89 11.08 8.79 -4.51
CA HIS A 89 12.39 8.44 -3.98
C HIS A 89 12.47 6.96 -3.56
N GLN A 90 11.46 6.48 -2.82
CA GLN A 90 11.38 5.07 -2.42
C GLN A 90 11.34 4.13 -3.63
N GLY A 91 10.56 4.47 -4.66
CA GLY A 91 10.50 3.69 -5.90
C GLY A 91 11.86 3.58 -6.60
N LYS A 92 12.61 4.69 -6.69
CA LYS A 92 13.98 4.69 -7.25
C LYS A 92 14.92 3.78 -6.47
N GLU A 93 14.89 3.85 -5.14
CA GLU A 93 15.73 2.99 -4.28
C GLU A 93 15.38 1.51 -4.41
N MET A 94 14.09 1.18 -4.54
CA MET A 94 13.63 -0.19 -4.78
C MET A 94 14.16 -0.76 -6.10
N LEU A 95 14.07 0.01 -7.20
CA LEU A 95 14.61 -0.39 -8.49
C LEU A 95 16.14 -0.55 -8.45
N ALA A 96 16.84 0.40 -7.84
CA ALA A 96 18.29 0.33 -7.70
C ALA A 96 18.73 -0.91 -6.89
N ARG A 97 17.97 -1.27 -5.84
CA ARG A 97 18.20 -2.49 -5.07
C ARG A 97 17.96 -3.75 -5.90
N ALA A 98 16.88 -3.80 -6.68
CA ALA A 98 16.58 -4.93 -7.55
C ALA A 98 17.71 -5.18 -8.55
N GLU A 99 18.24 -4.12 -9.18
CA GLU A 99 19.38 -4.23 -10.10
C GLU A 99 20.67 -4.71 -9.42
N ARG A 100 20.96 -4.24 -8.21
CA ARG A 100 22.09 -4.76 -7.42
C ARG A 100 21.93 -6.25 -7.13
N ALA A 101 20.74 -6.70 -6.71
CA ALA A 101 20.46 -8.10 -6.43
C ALA A 101 20.58 -8.96 -7.71
N ARG A 102 20.05 -8.48 -8.83
CA ARG A 102 20.16 -9.12 -10.15
C ARG A 102 21.62 -9.33 -10.54
N ARG A 103 22.48 -8.30 -10.42
CA ARG A 103 23.92 -8.42 -10.73
C ARG A 103 24.63 -9.47 -9.88
N ILE A 104 24.32 -9.54 -8.58
CA ILE A 104 24.89 -10.54 -7.68
C ILE A 104 24.44 -11.96 -8.06
N HIS A 105 23.16 -12.13 -8.39
CA HIS A 105 22.62 -13.43 -8.79
C HIS A 105 23.25 -13.92 -10.10
N HIS A 106 23.37 -13.06 -11.12
CA HIS A 106 24.01 -13.42 -12.40
C HIS A 106 25.47 -13.84 -12.22
N LYS A 107 26.23 -13.19 -11.33
CA LYS A 107 27.61 -13.61 -10.99
C LYS A 107 27.71 -14.98 -10.31
N LYS A 108 26.63 -15.46 -9.69
CA LYS A 108 26.60 -16.75 -8.99
C LYS A 108 26.18 -17.90 -9.91
N VAL A 109 25.28 -17.61 -10.86
CA VAL A 109 24.64 -18.62 -11.72
C VAL A 109 25.34 -18.77 -13.07
N GLY A 110 25.98 -17.70 -13.59
CA GLY A 110 26.87 -17.76 -14.75
C GLY A 110 28.27 -18.16 -14.34
#